data_AF-A0A1B6JP55-F1
#
_entry.id   AF-A0A1B6JP55-F1
#
_cell.length_a   1.000
_cell.length_b   1.000
_cell.length_c   1.000
_cell.angle_alpha   90.00
_cell.angle_beta   90.00
_cell.angle_gamma   90.00
#
_symmetry.space_group_name_H-M   'P 1'
#
loop_
_entity.id
_entity.type
_entity.pdbx_description
1 polymer ?
#
loop_
_entity_poly.entity_id
_entity_poly.type
_entity_poly.pdbx_seq_one_letter_code
_entity_poly.pdbx_strand_id
1 'polypeptide(L)'
;MKLLIQKFIKKCSGQQLDVFFQGHQFVVMDLPLLFETGSMTEYLYKIIVVTCEEDIQLVRVIERGNLTETRAKKRIGAQMGLDLKCSKAHYVIENSGSIEDTRDQVTKVVAALKSSNHHWKLRLIAGLFCSGVVSLLIWLGTKFYQNRIMS
;
A
#
# COMPACT_ATOMS: atom_id res chain seq x y z
N MET A 1 -1.27 -12.27 -12.62
CA MET A 1 -1.16 -10.81 -12.38
C MET A 1 -0.92 -10.42 -10.92
N LYS A 2 -1.85 -10.59 -9.95
CA LYS A 2 -1.58 -10.36 -8.51
C LYS A 2 -0.24 -10.96 -8.04
N LEU A 3 0.05 -12.19 -8.44
CA LEU A 3 1.28 -12.93 -8.11
C LEU A 3 2.57 -12.32 -8.68
N LEU A 4 2.53 -11.62 -9.81
CA LEU A 4 3.73 -11.12 -10.48
C LEU A 4 4.25 -9.86 -9.78
N ILE A 5 3.34 -8.94 -9.45
CA ILE A 5 3.67 -7.74 -8.69
C ILE A 5 3.91 -8.08 -7.21
N GLN A 6 3.18 -9.02 -6.63
CA GLN A 6 3.47 -9.54 -5.28
C GLN A 6 4.82 -10.27 -5.19
N LYS A 7 5.36 -10.79 -6.31
CA LYS A 7 6.71 -11.35 -6.35
C LYS A 7 7.78 -10.26 -6.40
N PHE A 8 7.55 -9.19 -7.17
CA PHE A 8 8.47 -8.07 -7.25
C PHE A 8 8.45 -7.19 -6.00
N ILE A 9 7.30 -7.12 -5.34
CA ILE A 9 7.05 -6.28 -4.20
C ILE A 9 6.66 -7.17 -3.04
N LYS A 10 7.54 -7.28 -2.04
CA LYS A 10 7.35 -8.11 -0.85
C LYS A 10 6.00 -7.84 -0.21
N LYS A 11 5.05 -8.75 -0.43
CA LYS A 11 3.69 -8.68 0.11
C LYS A 11 3.75 -8.93 1.61
N CYS A 12 3.29 -7.96 2.39
CA CYS A 12 3.12 -8.12 3.83
C CYS A 12 1.64 -8.35 4.11
N SER A 13 1.23 -9.62 4.17
CA SER A 13 -0.11 -10.01 4.61
C SER A 13 -0.05 -10.37 6.09
N GLY A 14 -0.41 -9.43 6.96
CA GLY A 14 -0.73 -9.71 8.37
C GLY A 14 0.14 -9.03 9.43
N GLN A 15 1.28 -8.41 9.08
CA GLN A 15 2.18 -7.77 10.06
C GLN A 15 2.70 -6.43 9.51
N GLN A 16 1.87 -5.38 9.51
CA GLN A 16 2.34 -4.04 9.12
C GLN A 16 3.32 -3.45 10.15
N LEU A 17 3.15 -3.78 11.43
CA LEU A 17 3.97 -3.22 12.53
C LEU A 17 5.40 -3.79 12.52
N ASP A 18 5.57 -5.10 12.37
CA ASP A 18 6.90 -5.73 12.44
C ASP A 18 7.80 -5.27 11.29
N VAL A 19 7.24 -5.09 10.09
CA VAL A 19 7.98 -4.64 8.92
C VAL A 19 8.40 -3.17 9.05
N PHE A 20 7.59 -2.36 9.75
CA PHE A 20 7.96 -0.99 10.11
C PHE A 20 9.18 -0.97 11.03
N PHE A 21 9.24 -1.86 12.02
CA PHE A 21 10.41 -1.98 12.92
C PHE A 21 11.63 -2.62 12.26
N GLN A 22 11.46 -3.41 11.20
CA GLN A 22 12.56 -4.01 10.42
C GLN A 22 13.29 -3.02 9.50
N GLY A 23 13.06 -1.72 9.63
CA GLY A 23 13.84 -0.68 8.93
C GLY A 23 13.59 -0.57 7.43
N HIS A 24 12.56 -1.23 6.89
CA HIS A 24 12.21 -1.15 5.47
C HIS A 24 11.79 0.28 5.09
N GLN A 25 12.12 0.72 3.88
CA GLN A 25 11.85 2.10 3.41
C GLN A 25 10.38 2.34 3.07
N PHE A 26 9.66 1.32 2.61
CA PHE A 26 8.24 1.38 2.29
C PHE A 26 7.59 0.00 2.40
N VAL A 27 6.27 -0.02 2.56
CA VAL A 27 5.42 -1.22 2.59
C VAL A 27 4.40 -1.10 1.47
N VAL A 28 4.09 -2.20 0.79
CA VAL A 28 3.07 -2.21 -0.25
C VAL A 28 1.88 -3.06 0.16
N MET A 29 0.70 -2.48 0.01
CA MET A 29 -0.58 -3.09 0.35
C MET A 29 -1.37 -3.40 -0.92
N ASP A 30 -1.80 -4.65 -1.05
CA ASP A 30 -2.61 -5.13 -2.18
C ASP A 30 -4.11 -4.98 -1.83
N LEU A 31 -4.71 -3.87 -2.28
CA LEU A 31 -6.07 -3.47 -1.94
C LEU A 31 -6.97 -3.47 -3.21
N PRO A 32 -7.68 -4.57 -3.50
CA PRO A 32 -8.47 -4.70 -4.73
C PRO A 32 -9.71 -3.79 -4.78
N LEU A 33 -10.21 -3.33 -3.63
CA LEU A 33 -11.40 -2.47 -3.48
C LEU A 33 -11.05 -1.08 -2.91
N LEU A 34 -9.81 -0.63 -3.17
CA LEU A 34 -9.27 0.59 -2.57
C LEU A 34 -10.16 1.82 -2.85
N PHE A 35 -10.60 1.99 -4.09
CA PHE A 35 -11.37 3.16 -4.50
C PHE A 35 -12.86 3.04 -4.19
N GLU A 36 -13.37 1.82 -4.09
CA GLU A 36 -14.76 1.51 -3.78
C GLU A 36 -15.07 1.77 -2.30
N THR A 37 -14.08 1.58 -1.42
CA THR A 37 -14.24 1.79 0.03
C THR A 37 -13.96 3.24 0.43
N GLY A 38 -13.20 3.99 -0.36
CA GLY A 38 -12.97 5.45 -0.24
C GLY A 38 -12.20 5.92 1.00
N SER A 39 -12.10 5.11 2.05
CA SER A 39 -11.57 5.51 3.35
C SER A 39 -10.04 5.40 3.47
N MET A 40 -9.40 4.56 2.65
CA MET A 40 -7.97 4.27 2.79
C MET A 40 -7.08 5.14 1.90
N THR A 41 -7.62 5.83 0.91
CA THR A 41 -6.83 6.57 -0.09
C THR A 41 -6.03 7.73 0.51
N GLU A 42 -6.53 8.36 1.57
CA GLU A 42 -5.84 9.46 2.28
C GLU A 42 -4.64 8.97 3.11
N TYR A 43 -4.65 7.70 3.51
CA TYR A 43 -3.56 7.10 4.29
C TYR A 43 -2.45 6.51 3.41
N LEU A 44 -2.61 6.52 2.09
CA LEU A 44 -1.64 5.98 1.13
C LEU A 44 -0.80 7.08 0.52
N TYR A 45 0.53 6.96 0.64
CA TYR A 45 1.46 7.93 0.07
C TYR A 45 1.50 7.90 -1.46
N LYS A 46 1.49 6.71 -2.06
CA LYS A 46 1.46 6.50 -3.51
C LYS A 46 0.56 5.33 -3.85
N ILE A 47 -0.23 5.50 -4.90
CA ILE A 47 -1.16 4.50 -5.41
C ILE A 47 -0.66 4.06 -6.79
N ILE A 48 -0.48 2.76 -6.96
CA ILE A 48 -0.04 2.15 -8.22
C ILE A 48 -1.22 1.34 -8.75
N VAL A 49 -1.67 1.65 -9.97
CA VAL A 49 -2.70 0.90 -10.68
C VAL A 49 -2.06 0.11 -11.81
N VAL A 50 -2.60 -1.08 -12.08
CA VAL A 50 -2.08 -1.98 -13.10
C VAL A 50 -3.19 -2.20 -14.10
N THR A 51 -2.92 -1.87 -15.35
CA THR A 51 -3.85 -1.99 -16.46
C THR A 51 -3.47 -3.16 -17.37
N CYS A 52 -4.45 -3.60 -18.14
CA CYS A 52 -4.27 -4.45 -19.31
C CYS A 52 -5.45 -4.22 -20.25
N GLU A 53 -5.31 -4.62 -21.51
CA GLU A 53 -6.39 -4.61 -22.49
C GLU A 53 -7.60 -5.40 -21.98
N GLU A 54 -8.80 -4.96 -22.38
CA GLU A 54 -10.08 -5.47 -21.86
C GLU A 54 -10.29 -6.96 -22.17
N ASP A 55 -9.86 -7.40 -23.35
CA ASP A 55 -9.90 -8.79 -23.80
C ASP A 55 -8.98 -9.67 -22.93
N ILE A 56 -7.75 -9.23 -22.70
CA ILE A 56 -6.78 -9.89 -21.82
C ILE A 56 -7.31 -9.92 -20.38
N GLN A 57 -7.92 -8.83 -19.92
CA GLN A 57 -8.54 -8.76 -18.59
C GLN A 57 -9.66 -9.77 -18.44
N LEU A 58 -10.56 -9.86 -19.43
CA LEU A 58 -11.69 -10.77 -19.45
C LEU A 58 -11.23 -12.23 -19.39
N VAL A 59 -10.30 -12.61 -20.27
CA VAL A 59 -9.71 -13.96 -20.29
C VAL A 59 -9.13 -14.33 -18.92
N ARG A 60 -8.34 -13.43 -18.32
CA ARG A 60 -7.72 -13.66 -17.01
C ARG A 60 -8.76 -13.79 -15.87
N VAL A 61 -9.86 -13.05 -15.93
CA VAL A 61 -10.95 -13.15 -14.93
C VAL A 61 -11.69 -14.47 -15.06
N ILE A 62 -11.94 -14.91 -16.30
CA ILE A 62 -12.58 -16.20 -16.60
C ILE A 62 -11.71 -17.34 -16.08
N GLU A 63 -10.43 -17.38 -16.45
CA GLU A 63 -9.49 -18.43 -16.05
C GLU A 63 -9.30 -18.52 -14.52
N ARG A 64 -9.26 -17.38 -13.84
CA ARG A 64 -9.06 -17.34 -12.38
C ARG A 64 -10.31 -17.69 -11.59
N GLY A 65 -11.47 -17.37 -12.13
CA GLY A 65 -12.75 -17.51 -11.43
C GLY A 65 -13.56 -18.73 -11.86
N ASN A 66 -13.12 -19.47 -12.89
CA ASN A 66 -13.94 -20.46 -13.60
C ASN A 66 -15.35 -19.90 -13.90
N LEU A 67 -15.42 -18.66 -14.40
CA LEU A 67 -16.67 -17.94 -14.64
C LEU A 67 -17.05 -18.01 -16.13
N THR A 68 -18.35 -17.98 -16.42
CA THR A 68 -18.82 -17.72 -17.79
C THR A 68 -18.52 -16.29 -18.20
N GLU A 69 -18.38 -16.04 -19.49
CA GLU A 69 -18.08 -14.70 -20.04
C GLU A 69 -19.06 -13.63 -19.54
N THR A 70 -20.36 -13.93 -19.54
CA THR A 70 -21.41 -13.01 -19.04
C THR A 70 -21.22 -12.67 -17.56
N ARG A 71 -20.84 -13.64 -16.73
CA ARG A 71 -20.56 -13.40 -15.30
C ARG A 71 -19.26 -12.63 -15.10
N ALA A 72 -18.24 -12.90 -15.91
CA ALA A 72 -16.98 -12.15 -15.88
C ALA A 72 -17.18 -10.67 -16.27
N LYS A 73 -17.91 -10.39 -17.35
CA LYS A 73 -18.28 -9.02 -17.76
C LYS A 73 -19.08 -8.30 -16.68
N LYS A 74 -20.09 -8.95 -16.08
CA LYS A 74 -20.84 -8.38 -14.93
C LYS A 74 -19.93 -8.08 -13.74
N ARG A 75 -18.97 -8.95 -13.44
CA ARG A 75 -18.02 -8.76 -12.33
C ARG A 75 -17.05 -7.61 -12.58
N ILE A 76 -16.56 -7.47 -13.81
CA ILE A 76 -15.71 -6.35 -14.22
C ILE A 76 -16.51 -5.05 -14.14
N GLY A 77 -17.72 -5.02 -14.70
CA GLY A 77 -18.60 -3.84 -14.67
C GLY A 77 -19.17 -3.46 -13.30
N ALA A 78 -19.16 -4.38 -12.33
CA ALA A 78 -19.55 -4.06 -10.94
C ALA A 78 -18.45 -3.30 -10.18
N GLN A 79 -17.23 -3.27 -10.70
CA GLN A 79 -16.14 -2.49 -10.12
C GLN A 79 -16.06 -1.12 -10.77
N MET A 80 -15.37 -0.20 -10.10
CA MET A 80 -15.05 1.09 -10.71
C MET A 80 -14.20 0.86 -11.96
N GLY A 81 -14.56 1.54 -13.05
CA GLY A 81 -13.88 1.42 -14.35
C GLY A 81 -12.38 1.68 -14.24
N LEU A 82 -11.59 0.93 -15.02
CA LEU A 82 -10.13 1.01 -15.00
C LEU A 82 -9.63 2.43 -15.27
N ASP A 83 -10.22 3.13 -16.24
CA ASP A 83 -9.85 4.51 -16.59
C ASP A 83 -9.95 5.46 -15.40
N LEU A 84 -11.00 5.30 -14.59
CA LEU A 84 -11.21 6.12 -13.39
C LEU A 84 -10.22 5.76 -12.27
N LYS A 85 -9.77 4.50 -12.20
CA LYS A 85 -8.71 4.09 -11.28
C LYS A 85 -7.37 4.68 -11.73
N CYS A 86 -7.10 4.68 -13.03
CA CYS A 86 -5.89 5.25 -13.61
C CYS A 86 -5.79 6.76 -13.38
N SER A 87 -6.88 7.50 -13.54
CA SER A 87 -6.88 8.95 -13.29
C SER A 87 -6.63 9.32 -11.83
N LYS A 88 -6.96 8.42 -10.90
CA LYS A 88 -6.69 8.57 -9.46
C LYS A 88 -5.38 7.95 -9.00
N ALA A 89 -4.64 7.29 -9.90
CA ALA A 89 -3.38 6.64 -9.57
C ALA A 89 -2.21 7.64 -9.64
N HIS A 90 -1.17 7.37 -8.85
CA HIS A 90 0.09 8.10 -8.96
C HIS A 90 1.01 7.49 -10.01
N TYR A 91 0.92 6.17 -10.18
CA TYR A 91 1.64 5.42 -11.20
C TYR A 91 0.67 4.43 -11.85
N VAL A 92 0.75 4.31 -13.16
CA VAL A 92 0.03 3.29 -13.94
C VAL A 92 1.06 2.38 -14.57
N ILE A 93 0.88 1.07 -14.41
CA ILE A 93 1.73 0.03 -15.01
C ILE A 93 0.90 -0.72 -16.03
N GLU A 94 1.30 -0.63 -17.29
CA GLU A 94 0.65 -1.33 -18.39
C GLU A 94 1.20 -2.75 -18.52
N ASN A 95 0.30 -3.75 -18.50
CA ASN A 95 0.64 -5.17 -18.52
C ASN A 95 -0.08 -5.94 -19.66
N SER A 96 -0.34 -5.23 -20.77
CA SER A 96 -0.68 -5.82 -22.07
C SER A 96 0.55 -6.28 -22.86
N GLY A 97 1.73 -5.69 -22.61
CA GLY A 97 2.97 -5.99 -23.31
C GLY A 97 3.73 -7.22 -22.79
N SER A 98 5.03 -7.27 -23.04
CA SER A 98 5.90 -8.35 -22.56
C SER A 98 6.13 -8.28 -21.04
N ILE A 99 6.57 -9.39 -20.44
CA ILE A 99 6.88 -9.42 -19.01
C ILE A 99 8.10 -8.55 -18.67
N GLU A 100 9.02 -8.40 -19.63
CA GLU A 100 10.17 -7.52 -19.58
C GLU A 100 9.74 -6.05 -19.51
N ASP A 101 8.80 -5.62 -20.36
CA ASP A 101 8.27 -4.25 -20.35
C ASP A 101 7.63 -3.90 -19.01
N THR A 102 6.83 -4.82 -18.46
CA THR A 102 6.21 -4.65 -17.14
C THR A 102 7.28 -4.58 -16.05
N ARG A 103 8.34 -5.40 -16.15
CA ARG A 103 9.45 -5.40 -15.18
C ARG A 103 10.22 -4.09 -15.18
N ASP A 104 10.46 -3.52 -16.35
CA ASP A 104 11.17 -2.25 -16.49
C ASP A 104 10.34 -1.09 -15.92
N GLN A 105 9.03 -1.07 -16.19
CA GLN A 105 8.10 -0.12 -15.58
C GLN A 105 8.10 -0.23 -14.05
N VAL A 106 7.97 -1.45 -13.51
CA VAL A 106 8.04 -1.70 -12.06
C VAL A 106 9.35 -1.20 -11.48
N THR A 107 10.49 -1.48 -12.14
CA THR A 107 11.81 -1.07 -11.68
C THR A 107 11.96 0.44 -11.62
N LYS A 108 11.44 1.17 -12.63
CA LYS A 108 11.41 2.64 -12.63
C LYS A 108 10.58 3.20 -11.47
N VAL A 109 9.40 2.63 -11.23
CA VAL A 109 8.53 3.05 -10.11
C VAL A 109 9.22 2.78 -8.76
N VAL A 110 9.81 1.61 -8.59
CA VAL A 110 10.54 1.25 -7.35
C VAL A 110 11.73 2.18 -7.13
N ALA A 111 12.48 2.54 -8.17
CA ALA A 111 13.58 3.49 -8.07
C ALA A 111 13.09 4.88 -7.62
N ALA A 112 12.00 5.37 -8.21
CA ALA A 112 11.39 6.66 -7.82
C ALA A 112 10.85 6.65 -6.38
N LEU A 113 10.32 5.52 -5.91
CA LEU A 113 9.88 5.37 -4.52
C LEU A 113 11.07 5.34 -3.56
N LYS A 114 12.18 4.69 -3.92
CA LYS A 114 13.40 4.63 -3.10
C LYS A 114 14.12 5.98 -2.99
N SER A 115 14.11 6.80 -4.04
CA SER A 115 14.73 8.13 -4.00
C SER A 115 13.97 9.11 -3.10
N SER A 116 12.71 8.81 -2.76
CA SER A 116 11.94 9.63 -1.84
C SER A 116 12.40 9.39 -0.40
N ASN A 117 13.17 10.35 0.10
CA ASN A 117 13.60 10.44 1.49
C ASN A 117 12.43 10.67 2.48
N HIS A 118 11.16 10.52 2.09
CA HIS A 118 10.03 10.85 2.95
C HIS A 118 9.97 10.03 4.26
N HIS A 119 10.54 8.82 4.27
CA HIS A 119 10.54 7.92 5.41
C HIS A 119 11.33 8.45 6.63
N TRP A 120 12.34 9.32 6.46
CA TRP A 120 13.07 9.88 7.62
C TRP A 120 12.21 10.86 8.42
N LYS A 121 11.37 11.66 7.74
CA LYS A 121 10.48 12.63 8.41
C LYS A 121 9.48 11.92 9.32
N LEU A 122 8.84 10.88 8.80
CA LEU A 122 7.92 10.03 9.55
C LEU A 122 8.60 9.37 10.76
N ARG A 123 9.85 8.89 10.60
CA ARG A 123 10.62 8.30 11.71
C ARG A 123 10.99 9.33 12.78
N LEU A 124 11.36 10.56 12.40
CA LEU A 124 11.63 11.63 13.38
C LEU A 124 10.37 12.01 14.17
N ILE A 125 9.23 12.16 13.49
CA ILE A 125 7.95 12.47 14.15
C ILE A 125 7.57 11.37 15.14
N ALA A 126 7.65 10.11 14.71
CA ALA A 126 7.38 8.96 15.59
C ALA A 126 8.36 8.91 16.77
N GLY A 127 9.65 9.15 16.55
CA GLY A 127 10.67 9.21 17.59
C GLY A 127 10.41 10.30 18.62
N LEU A 128 10.09 11.52 18.18
CA LEU A 128 9.72 12.63 19.05
C LEU A 128 8.47 12.32 19.87
N PHE A 129 7.44 11.73 19.25
CA PHE A 129 6.22 11.34 19.95
C PHE A 129 6.49 10.29 21.04
N CYS A 130 7.25 9.23 20.72
CA CYS A 130 7.65 8.23 21.71
C CYS A 130 8.45 8.84 22.86
N SER A 131 9.42 9.73 22.57
CA SER A 131 10.18 10.40 23.62
C SER A 131 9.30 11.27 24.52
N GLY A 132 8.33 11.99 23.94
CA GLY A 132 7.39 12.81 24.70
C GLY A 132 6.50 11.98 25.63
N VAL A 133 5.97 10.85 25.16
CA VAL A 133 5.17 9.94 25.98
C VAL A 133 6.01 9.35 27.13
N VAL A 134 7.24 8.90 26.84
CA VAL A 134 8.14 8.38 27.88
C VAL A 134 8.47 9.46 28.92
N SER A 135 8.82 10.68 28.50
CA SER A 135 9.09 11.79 29.40
C SER A 135 7.87 12.16 30.25
N LEU A 136 6.66 12.13 29.68
CA LEU A 136 5.42 12.40 30.42
C LEU A 136 5.13 11.33 31.48
N LEU A 137 5.35 10.05 31.16
CA LEU A 137 5.18 8.94 32.11
C LEU A 137 6.18 9.03 33.27
N ILE A 138 7.44 9.36 32.98
CA ILE A 138 8.47 9.59 34.00
C ILE A 138 8.05 10.78 34.89
N TRP A 139 7.63 11.89 34.30
CA TRP A 139 7.18 13.07 35.04
C TRP A 139 5.98 12.77 35.94
N LEU A 140 4.95 12.09 35.42
CA LEU A 140 3.79 11.67 36.20
C LEU A 140 4.17 10.74 37.35
N GLY A 141 5.08 9.78 37.10
CA GLY A 141 5.62 8.89 38.13
C GLY A 141 6.34 9.66 39.24
N THR A 142 7.23 10.59 38.87
CA THR A 142 7.94 11.43 39.86
C THR A 142 7.00 12.34 40.65
N LYS A 143 5.98 12.92 40.00
CA LYS A 143 4.98 13.78 40.64
C LYS A 143 4.10 13.01 41.62
N PHE A 144 3.69 11.79 41.27
CA PHE A 144 2.92 10.93 42.15
C PHE A 144 3.75 10.46 43.35
N TYR A 145 5.03 10.13 43.14
CA TYR A 145 5.96 9.77 44.21
C TYR A 145 6.19 10.94 45.19
N GLN A 146 6.40 12.16 44.70
CA GLN A 146 6.52 13.36 45.54
C GLN A 146 5.24 13.66 46.32
N ASN A 147 4.06 13.53 45.70
CA ASN A 147 2.79 13.73 46.40
C ASN A 147 2.54 12.71 47.52
N ARG A 148 3.09 11.49 47.41
CA ARG A 148 2.94 10.44 48.43
C ARG A 148 3.93 10.55 49.59
N ILE A 149 5.08 11.22 49.39
CA ILE A 149 6.05 11.50 50.47
C ILE A 149 5.63 12.71 51.31
N MET A 150 4.92 13.68 50.71
CA MET A 150 4.45 14.89 51.39
C MET A 150 3.05 14.76 52.03
N SER A 151 2.45 13.57 52.04
CA SER A 151 1.19 13.23 52.72
C SER A 151 1.42 12.26 53.86
#